data_AF-A0A7X6U6A6-F1
#
_entry.id   AF-A0A7X6U6A6-F1
#
_cell.length_a   1.000
_cell.length_b   1.000
_cell.length_c   1.000
_cell.angle_alpha   90.00
_cell.angle_beta   90.00
_cell.angle_gamma   90.00
#
_symmetry.space_group_name_H-M   'P 1'
#
loop_
_entity.id
_entity.type
_entity.pdbx_description
1 polymer ?
#
loop_
_entity_poly.entity_id
_entity_poly.type
_entity_poly.pdbx_seq_one_letter_code
_entity_poly.pdbx_strand_id
1 'polypeptide(L)'
;MDLTQKLKKPDYEKQVADTRDTRMAWWRQARYGLFIHYGLYSQVGRHEWMMKLENWPIPEYEKLADTFSPRPGIAREWAALAKKAGMKYMVLTARHCDGYSLWDSATNPYNSVRRGPGRDLVAEFVAACREFGLKIGLYLVLMEWHHPDCDRCAWDSDARRRYNDHITGMVRELMTQYGKIDLLWYDCPLPMESW
;
A
#
# COMPACT_ATOMS: atom_id res chain seq x y z
N MET A 1 2.45 -7.45 -25.31
CA MET A 1 2.96 -8.59 -24.53
C MET A 1 1.78 -9.13 -23.76
N ASP A 2 1.43 -10.39 -23.95
CA ASP A 2 0.32 -11.02 -23.22
C ASP A 2 0.75 -11.22 -21.76
N LEU A 3 0.15 -10.44 -20.85
CA LEU A 3 0.45 -10.51 -19.41
C LEU A 3 -0.17 -11.75 -18.73
N THR A 4 -0.91 -12.58 -19.47
CA THR A 4 -1.52 -13.81 -18.93
C THR A 4 -0.61 -15.03 -19.00
N GLN A 5 0.47 -14.96 -19.79
CA GLN A 5 1.44 -16.05 -19.88
C GLN A 5 2.41 -16.02 -18.69
N LYS A 6 2.28 -16.98 -17.77
CA LYS A 6 3.23 -17.17 -16.67
C LYS A 6 4.60 -17.57 -17.24
N LEU A 7 5.62 -16.78 -16.95
CA LEU A 7 7.02 -17.11 -17.27
C LEU A 7 7.58 -18.10 -16.24
N LYS A 8 8.49 -18.97 -16.67
CA LYS A 8 9.32 -19.72 -15.72
C LYS A 8 10.23 -18.73 -14.99
N LYS A 9 10.60 -19.03 -13.74
CA LYS A 9 11.43 -18.15 -12.91
C LYS A 9 12.71 -17.66 -13.63
N PRO A 10 13.51 -18.53 -14.29
CA PRO A 10 14.72 -18.06 -14.99
C PRO A 10 14.42 -17.09 -16.13
N ASP A 11 13.34 -17.31 -16.88
CA ASP A 11 12.93 -16.45 -17.99
C ASP A 11 12.47 -15.08 -17.48
N TYR A 12 11.70 -15.06 -16.39
CA TYR A 12 11.31 -13.84 -15.70
C TYR A 12 12.53 -13.06 -15.18
N GLU A 13 13.45 -13.74 -14.49
CA GLU A 13 14.65 -13.10 -13.93
C GLU A 13 15.51 -12.48 -15.04
N LYS A 14 15.73 -13.22 -16.13
CA LYS A 14 16.43 -12.71 -17.31
C LYS A 14 15.73 -11.48 -17.89
N GLN A 15 14.41 -11.55 -18.14
CA GLN A 15 13.65 -10.42 -18.68
C GLN A 15 13.71 -9.18 -17.77
N VAL A 16 13.61 -9.38 -16.46
CA VAL A 16 13.69 -8.33 -15.45
C VAL A 16 15.07 -7.69 -15.45
N ALA A 17 16.13 -8.49 -15.57
CA ALA A 17 17.51 -8.02 -15.66
C ALA A 17 17.73 -7.20 -16.94
N ASP A 18 17.32 -7.72 -18.09
CA ASP A 18 17.51 -7.09 -19.41
C ASP A 18 16.84 -5.70 -19.49
N THR A 19 15.73 -5.52 -18.79
CA THR A 19 14.96 -4.25 -18.78
C THR A 19 15.23 -3.38 -17.55
N ARG A 20 16.10 -3.82 -16.63
CA ARG A 20 16.29 -3.17 -15.32
C ARG A 20 16.72 -1.72 -15.47
N ASP A 21 17.73 -1.45 -16.30
CA ASP A 21 18.29 -0.10 -16.40
C ASP A 21 17.27 0.90 -16.94
N THR A 22 16.56 0.53 -18.01
CA THR A 22 15.49 1.36 -18.59
C THR A 22 14.38 1.63 -17.59
N ARG A 23 13.89 0.61 -16.87
CA ARG A 23 12.84 0.79 -15.86
C ARG A 23 13.30 1.63 -14.66
N MET A 24 14.57 1.52 -14.26
CA MET A 24 15.15 2.24 -13.13
C MET A 24 15.74 3.61 -13.49
N ALA A 25 15.74 4.01 -14.77
CA ALA A 25 16.33 5.26 -15.22
C ALA A 25 15.63 6.48 -14.57
N TRP A 26 14.30 6.49 -14.58
CA TRP A 26 13.52 7.57 -13.97
C TRP A 26 13.78 7.64 -12.45
N TRP A 27 13.86 6.50 -11.75
CA TRP A 27 14.06 6.44 -10.31
C TRP A 27 15.41 7.05 -9.91
N ARG A 28 16.46 6.67 -10.66
CA ARG A 28 17.80 7.23 -10.48
C ARG A 28 17.81 8.73 -10.76
N GLN A 29 17.09 9.21 -11.77
CA GLN A 29 16.99 10.65 -12.05
C GLN A 29 16.17 11.41 -11.01
N ALA A 30 15.13 10.78 -10.48
CA ALA A 30 14.18 11.41 -9.57
C ALA A 30 14.83 11.91 -8.29
N ARG A 31 15.70 11.07 -7.68
CA ARG A 31 16.50 11.30 -6.45
C ARG A 31 15.72 11.63 -5.18
N TYR A 32 14.66 12.42 -5.26
CA TYR A 32 13.97 13.04 -4.15
C TYR A 32 12.46 12.88 -4.30
N GLY A 33 11.81 12.38 -3.25
CA GLY A 33 10.37 12.13 -3.21
C GLY A 33 9.80 12.28 -1.81
N LEU A 34 8.47 12.31 -1.72
CA LEU A 34 7.73 12.37 -0.47
C LEU A 34 7.23 10.99 -0.08
N PHE A 35 7.39 10.61 1.19
CA PHE A 35 6.73 9.44 1.76
C PHE A 35 5.65 9.91 2.73
N ILE A 36 4.43 9.40 2.56
CA ILE A 36 3.26 9.73 3.37
C ILE A 36 2.81 8.47 4.09
N HIS A 37 3.03 8.44 5.40
CA HIS A 37 2.40 7.49 6.30
C HIS A 37 1.11 8.12 6.82
N TYR A 38 -0.02 7.58 6.37
CA TYR A 38 -1.35 8.04 6.72
C TYR A 38 -2.30 6.86 6.89
N GLY A 39 -3.20 6.95 7.86
CA GLY A 39 -4.11 5.88 8.26
C GLY A 39 -4.80 6.19 9.58
N LEU A 40 -5.44 5.21 10.20
CA LEU A 40 -6.21 5.40 11.43
C LEU A 40 -5.35 5.93 12.59
N TYR A 41 -4.10 5.48 12.67
CA TYR A 41 -3.12 5.97 13.66
C TYR A 41 -2.90 7.49 13.60
N SER A 42 -3.13 8.13 12.45
CA SER A 42 -3.00 9.59 12.31
C SER A 42 -4.07 10.38 13.07
N GLN A 43 -5.28 9.82 13.21
CA GLN A 43 -6.36 10.44 13.98
C GLN A 43 -6.01 10.50 15.47
N VAL A 44 -5.33 9.46 15.98
CA VAL A 44 -4.93 9.38 17.38
C VAL A 44 -3.73 10.27 17.67
N GLY A 45 -2.97 10.65 16.63
CA GLY A 45 -1.83 11.56 16.75
C GLY A 45 -0.62 10.97 17.48
N ARG A 46 -0.47 9.64 17.43
CA ARG A 46 0.68 8.90 17.99
C ARG A 46 1.59 8.39 16.88
N HIS A 47 1.85 7.08 16.83
CA HIS A 47 2.70 6.43 15.83
C HIS A 47 1.98 5.23 15.21
N GLU A 48 2.40 4.82 14.02
CA GLU A 48 1.82 3.74 13.21
C GLU A 48 1.94 2.35 13.86
N TRP A 49 2.79 2.20 14.87
CA TRP A 49 2.92 0.99 15.70
C TRP A 49 2.06 0.95 16.97
N MET A 50 1.22 1.96 17.21
CA MET A 50 0.50 2.09 18.49
C MET A 50 -0.41 0.90 18.79
N MET A 51 -1.04 0.31 17.76
CA MET A 51 -1.92 -0.85 17.95
C MET A 51 -1.17 -2.02 18.60
N LYS A 52 0.06 -2.28 18.15
CA LYS A 52 0.90 -3.37 18.65
C LYS A 52 1.61 -3.00 19.95
N LEU A 53 2.29 -1.86 20.00
CA LEU A 53 3.14 -1.49 21.15
C LEU A 53 2.34 -1.12 22.40
N GLU A 54 1.10 -0.66 22.23
CA GLU A 54 0.23 -0.30 23.35
C GLU A 54 -0.85 -1.37 23.61
N ASN A 55 -0.78 -2.52 22.94
CA ASN A 55 -1.71 -3.65 23.10
C ASN A 55 -3.19 -3.27 22.90
N TRP A 56 -3.49 -2.49 21.85
CA TRP A 56 -4.89 -2.19 21.52
C TRP A 56 -5.59 -3.46 21.02
N PRO A 57 -6.74 -3.84 21.60
CA PRO A 57 -7.55 -4.92 21.05
C PRO A 57 -8.04 -4.57 19.64
N ILE A 58 -7.99 -5.53 18.71
CA ILE A 58 -8.46 -5.34 17.32
C ILE A 58 -9.86 -4.69 17.28
N PRO A 59 -10.89 -5.18 18.01
CA PRO A 59 -12.22 -4.60 17.94
C PRO A 59 -12.31 -3.15 18.44
N GLU A 60 -11.40 -2.72 19.32
CA GLU A 60 -11.35 -1.33 19.80
C GLU A 60 -10.63 -0.43 18.80
N TYR A 61 -9.54 -0.91 18.20
CA TYR A 61 -8.81 -0.16 17.17
C TYR A 61 -9.65 0.03 15.91
N GLU A 62 -10.44 -0.97 15.51
CA GLU A 62 -11.33 -0.88 14.34
C GLU A 62 -12.36 0.24 14.42
N LYS A 63 -12.79 0.65 15.63
CA LYS A 63 -13.74 1.75 15.82
C LYS A 63 -13.18 3.10 15.38
N LEU A 64 -11.85 3.24 15.30
CA LEU A 64 -11.22 4.46 14.78
C LEU A 64 -11.68 4.75 13.34
N ALA A 65 -11.94 3.70 12.56
CA ALA A 65 -12.42 3.81 11.20
C ALA A 65 -13.74 4.58 11.10
N ASP A 66 -14.65 4.39 12.06
CA ASP A 66 -15.99 5.00 12.07
C ASP A 66 -15.94 6.54 12.23
N THR A 67 -14.85 7.04 12.81
CA THR A 67 -14.60 8.47 13.03
C THR A 67 -13.52 9.05 12.11
N PHE A 68 -12.93 8.22 11.25
CA PHE A 68 -11.83 8.63 10.39
C PHE A 68 -12.33 9.60 9.31
N SER A 69 -11.94 10.86 9.42
CA SER A 69 -12.43 11.95 8.58
C SER A 69 -11.27 12.75 7.95
N PRO A 70 -10.62 12.22 6.90
CA PRO A 70 -9.58 12.95 6.17
C PRO A 70 -10.16 14.22 5.56
N ARG A 71 -9.46 15.34 5.72
CA ARG A 71 -9.89 16.62 5.13
C ARG A 71 -10.04 16.49 3.61
N PRO A 72 -11.15 16.96 3.00
CA PRO A 72 -11.29 16.99 1.55
C PRO A 72 -10.12 17.72 0.88
N GLY A 73 -9.59 17.16 -0.21
CA GLY A 73 -8.49 17.77 -0.96
C GLY A 73 -7.09 17.62 -0.34
N ILE A 74 -6.93 16.90 0.77
CA ILE A 74 -5.64 16.79 1.46
C ILE A 74 -4.53 16.20 0.58
N ALA A 75 -4.85 15.22 -0.27
CA ALA A 75 -3.88 14.63 -1.20
C ALA A 75 -3.35 15.65 -2.22
N ARG A 76 -4.22 16.56 -2.68
CA ARG A 76 -3.85 17.64 -3.60
C ARG A 76 -2.89 18.63 -2.93
N GLU A 77 -3.12 18.95 -1.67
CA GLU A 77 -2.22 19.82 -0.89
C GLU A 77 -0.84 19.19 -0.71
N TRP A 78 -0.78 17.91 -0.38
CA TRP A 78 0.49 17.18 -0.31
C TRP A 78 1.23 17.18 -1.65
N ALA A 79 0.54 16.95 -2.77
CA ALA A 79 1.15 16.96 -4.09
C ALA A 79 1.65 18.34 -4.50
N ALA A 80 0.87 19.40 -4.23
CA ALA A 80 1.28 20.78 -4.46
C ALA A 80 2.53 21.13 -3.66
N LEU A 81 2.59 20.72 -2.39
CA LEU A 81 3.76 20.91 -1.53
C LEU A 81 4.99 20.15 -2.06
N ALA A 82 4.84 18.87 -2.39
CA ALA A 82 5.91 18.04 -2.94
C ALA A 82 6.48 18.65 -4.23
N LYS A 83 5.60 19.10 -5.13
CA LYS A 83 6.00 19.79 -6.37
C LYS A 83 6.77 21.07 -6.08
N LYS A 84 6.27 21.90 -5.16
CA LYS A 84 6.93 23.15 -4.74
C LYS A 84 8.31 22.89 -4.13
N ALA A 85 8.46 21.80 -3.39
CA ALA A 85 9.73 21.36 -2.81
C ALA A 85 10.71 20.74 -3.84
N GLY A 86 10.30 20.59 -5.10
CA GLY A 86 11.14 20.02 -6.17
C GLY A 86 11.17 18.49 -6.22
N MET A 87 10.36 17.81 -5.41
CA MET A 87 10.24 16.35 -5.41
C MET A 87 9.68 15.84 -6.74
N LYS A 88 10.03 14.60 -7.09
CA LYS A 88 9.68 13.98 -8.38
C LYS A 88 8.69 12.83 -8.26
N TYR A 89 8.49 12.31 -7.06
CA TYR A 89 7.59 11.20 -6.77
C TYR A 89 7.00 11.33 -5.38
N MET A 90 5.89 10.66 -5.16
CA MET A 90 5.28 10.49 -3.83
C MET A 90 4.99 9.02 -3.59
N VAL A 91 5.05 8.57 -2.34
CA VAL A 91 4.68 7.23 -1.88
C VAL A 91 3.64 7.36 -0.78
N LEU A 92 2.45 6.76 -0.97
CA LEU A 92 1.41 6.71 0.05
C LEU A 92 1.29 5.30 0.63
N THR A 93 1.16 5.18 1.95
CA THR A 93 0.71 3.94 2.62
C THR A 93 -0.71 3.59 2.18
N ALA A 94 -0.84 2.75 1.14
CA ALA A 94 -2.14 2.22 0.73
C ALA A 94 -2.73 1.34 1.85
N ARG A 95 -1.86 0.62 2.57
CA ARG A 95 -2.16 -0.10 3.81
C ARG A 95 -0.90 -0.26 4.67
N HIS A 96 -1.03 -0.07 5.98
CA HIS A 96 0.02 -0.27 6.98
C HIS A 96 -0.26 -1.51 7.85
N CYS A 97 0.59 -1.79 8.85
CA CYS A 97 0.51 -2.97 9.73
C CYS A 97 -0.82 -3.11 10.49
N ASP A 98 -1.60 -2.04 10.64
CA ASP A 98 -2.94 -2.10 11.26
C ASP A 98 -4.01 -2.72 10.36
N GLY A 99 -3.67 -3.04 9.10
CA GLY A 99 -4.53 -3.74 8.15
C GLY A 99 -5.58 -2.87 7.46
N TYR A 100 -5.65 -1.57 7.77
CA TYR A 100 -6.66 -0.69 7.18
C TYR A 100 -6.27 -0.23 5.78
N SER A 101 -7.12 -0.54 4.79
CA SER A 101 -6.90 -0.16 3.39
C SER A 101 -7.45 1.23 3.09
N LEU A 102 -6.67 2.07 2.41
CA LEU A 102 -7.06 3.43 2.02
C LEU A 102 -7.81 3.51 0.66
N TRP A 103 -8.35 2.38 0.18
CA TRP A 103 -9.00 2.27 -1.14
C TRP A 103 -10.21 1.34 -1.10
N ASP A 104 -11.06 1.32 -2.14
CA ASP A 104 -12.21 0.39 -2.20
C ASP A 104 -11.76 -1.05 -2.52
N SER A 105 -11.15 -1.71 -1.54
CA SER A 105 -10.73 -3.09 -1.69
C SER A 105 -11.92 -4.03 -1.61
N ALA A 106 -12.07 -4.90 -2.62
CA ALA A 106 -12.98 -6.03 -2.55
C ALA A 106 -12.39 -7.17 -1.72
N THR A 107 -11.06 -7.30 -1.75
CA THR A 107 -10.27 -8.30 -1.01
C THR A 107 -10.22 -8.02 0.49
N ASN A 108 -10.22 -6.75 0.89
CA ASN A 108 -10.21 -6.32 2.29
C ASN A 108 -11.37 -5.35 2.59
N PRO A 109 -12.51 -5.82 3.14
CA PRO A 109 -13.63 -4.96 3.49
C PRO A 109 -13.33 -3.93 4.60
N TYR A 110 -12.24 -4.09 5.33
CA TYR A 110 -11.78 -3.12 6.33
C TYR A 110 -11.01 -1.97 5.66
N ASN A 111 -11.77 -1.03 5.08
CA ASN A 111 -11.22 0.01 4.22
C ASN A 111 -11.96 1.36 4.28
N SER A 112 -11.35 2.41 3.74
CA SER A 112 -11.84 3.80 3.78
C SER A 112 -13.15 4.07 3.04
N VAL A 113 -13.59 3.15 2.17
CA VAL A 113 -14.86 3.30 1.44
C VAL A 113 -16.00 2.61 2.16
N ARG A 114 -15.78 1.39 2.67
CA ARG A 114 -16.82 0.57 3.30
C ARG A 114 -16.95 0.79 4.80
N ARG A 115 -15.84 1.12 5.47
CA ARG A 115 -15.78 1.37 6.91
C ARG A 115 -14.93 2.61 7.15
N GLY A 116 -15.52 3.79 6.95
CA GLY A 116 -14.89 5.08 7.21
C GLY A 116 -15.48 6.19 6.35
N PRO A 117 -14.66 7.08 5.77
CA PRO A 117 -15.14 8.31 5.14
C PRO A 117 -15.93 8.13 3.83
N GLY A 118 -16.13 6.90 3.35
CA GLY A 118 -16.81 6.63 2.08
C GLY A 118 -16.01 7.09 0.87
N ARG A 119 -14.68 7.17 0.98
CA ARG A 119 -13.78 7.79 -0.01
C ARG A 119 -12.59 6.90 -0.32
N ASP A 120 -12.27 6.80 -1.61
CA ASP A 120 -11.07 6.11 -2.09
C ASP A 120 -9.90 7.09 -2.06
N LEU A 121 -9.10 7.03 -0.99
CA LEU A 121 -8.02 7.96 -0.75
C LEU A 121 -6.80 7.65 -1.62
N VAL A 122 -6.63 6.40 -2.06
CA VAL A 122 -5.64 6.03 -3.08
C VAL A 122 -6.00 6.66 -4.43
N ALA A 123 -7.28 6.64 -4.84
CA ALA A 123 -7.72 7.31 -6.06
C ALA A 123 -7.44 8.83 -6.01
N GLU A 124 -7.76 9.48 -4.90
CA GLU A 124 -7.50 10.91 -4.69
C GLU A 124 -5.99 11.23 -4.75
N PHE A 125 -5.15 10.40 -4.12
CA PHE A 125 -3.70 10.52 -4.17
C PHE A 125 -3.13 10.35 -5.57
N VAL A 126 -3.60 9.34 -6.30
CA VAL A 126 -3.19 9.07 -7.68
C VAL A 126 -3.58 10.24 -8.59
N ALA A 127 -4.80 10.77 -8.44
CA ALA A 127 -5.25 11.94 -9.20
C ALA A 127 -4.39 13.17 -8.90
N ALA A 128 -4.08 13.44 -7.63
CA ALA A 128 -3.21 14.54 -7.22
C ALA A 128 -1.79 14.40 -7.78
N CYS A 129 -1.18 13.21 -7.71
CA CYS A 129 0.14 12.99 -8.31
C CYS A 129 0.15 13.30 -9.81
N ARG A 130 -0.90 12.88 -10.53
CA ARG A 130 -1.04 13.14 -11.98
C ARG A 130 -1.18 14.63 -12.28
N GLU A 131 -2.02 15.34 -11.52
CA GLU A 131 -2.22 16.78 -11.66
C GLU A 131 -0.88 17.54 -11.59
N PHE A 132 0.01 17.17 -10.65
CA PHE A 132 1.28 17.86 -10.43
C PHE A 132 2.47 17.26 -11.20
N GLY A 133 2.24 16.23 -12.02
CA GLY A 133 3.29 15.54 -12.78
C GLY A 133 4.30 14.83 -11.90
N LEU A 134 3.85 14.22 -10.81
CA LEU A 134 4.64 13.43 -9.87
C LEU A 134 4.47 11.95 -10.17
N LYS A 135 5.56 11.20 -10.05
CA LYS A 135 5.56 9.74 -10.15
C LYS A 135 4.83 9.12 -8.97
N ILE A 136 4.09 8.05 -9.22
CA ILE A 136 3.14 7.47 -8.27
C ILE A 136 3.75 6.24 -7.61
N GLY A 137 3.90 6.30 -6.29
CA GLY A 137 4.30 5.20 -5.44
C GLY A 137 3.19 4.77 -4.49
N LEU A 138 2.98 3.48 -4.35
CA LEU A 138 2.07 2.91 -3.36
C LEU A 138 2.87 1.99 -2.43
N TYR A 139 2.65 2.15 -1.14
CA TYR A 139 3.20 1.31 -0.11
C TYR A 139 2.19 0.27 0.33
N LEU A 140 2.66 -0.98 0.47
CA LEU A 140 1.85 -2.09 0.96
C LEU A 140 2.67 -2.92 1.92
N VAL A 141 2.24 -2.99 3.18
CA VAL A 141 2.83 -3.93 4.14
C VAL A 141 2.45 -5.37 3.80
N LEU A 142 3.39 -6.30 3.98
CA LEU A 142 3.20 -7.73 3.77
C LEU A 142 2.86 -8.49 5.06
N MET A 143 3.11 -7.90 6.23
CA MET A 143 2.75 -8.40 7.55
C MET A 143 1.79 -7.42 8.24
N GLU A 144 0.72 -7.91 8.84
CA GLU A 144 -0.29 -7.08 9.51
C GLU A 144 -0.80 -7.71 10.81
N TRP A 145 -1.54 -6.92 11.59
CA TRP A 145 -2.08 -7.33 12.89
C TRP A 145 -3.58 -7.63 12.88
N HIS A 146 -4.26 -7.37 11.77
CA HIS A 146 -5.71 -7.53 11.65
C HIS A 146 -6.12 -8.92 11.11
N HIS A 147 -5.49 -9.36 10.02
CA HIS A 147 -5.86 -10.61 9.37
C HIS A 147 -5.50 -11.84 10.22
N PRO A 148 -6.45 -12.74 10.55
CA PRO A 148 -6.24 -13.84 11.50
C PRO A 148 -5.22 -14.89 11.03
N ASP A 149 -5.02 -15.00 9.72
CA ASP A 149 -4.03 -15.92 9.14
C ASP A 149 -2.61 -15.35 9.06
N CYS A 150 -2.39 -14.03 9.28
CA CYS A 150 -1.06 -13.41 9.09
C CYS A 150 0.01 -14.10 9.95
N ASP A 151 -0.21 -14.21 11.26
CA ASP A 151 0.73 -14.88 12.17
C ASP A 151 0.79 -16.40 11.92
N ARG A 152 -0.35 -17.01 11.60
CA ARG A 152 -0.47 -18.47 11.38
C ARG A 152 0.29 -18.95 10.15
N CYS A 153 0.57 -18.07 9.18
CA CYS A 153 1.38 -18.38 8.01
C CYS A 153 2.73 -19.03 8.36
N ALA A 154 3.27 -18.74 9.55
CA ALA A 154 4.55 -19.27 10.00
C ALA A 154 4.51 -20.75 10.41
N TRP A 155 3.35 -21.40 10.50
CA TRP A 155 3.25 -22.84 10.82
C TRP A 155 2.03 -23.57 10.22
N ASP A 156 1.12 -22.85 9.54
CA ASP A 156 -0.08 -23.39 8.92
C ASP A 156 -0.06 -23.08 7.41
N SER A 157 0.08 -24.13 6.59
CA SER A 157 0.17 -24.01 5.13
C SER A 157 -1.13 -23.54 4.48
N ASP A 158 -2.28 -23.85 5.07
CA ASP A 158 -3.58 -23.40 4.58
C ASP A 158 -3.81 -21.93 4.93
N ALA A 159 -3.41 -21.50 6.13
CA ALA A 159 -3.38 -20.08 6.50
C ALA A 159 -2.44 -19.30 5.57
N ARG A 160 -1.24 -19.83 5.30
CA ARG A 160 -0.28 -19.24 4.36
C ARG A 160 -0.88 -19.06 2.96
N ARG A 161 -1.59 -20.06 2.45
CA ARG A 161 -2.26 -19.97 1.14
C ARG A 161 -3.30 -18.85 1.14
N ARG A 162 -4.23 -18.84 2.11
CA ARG A 162 -5.29 -17.82 2.19
C ARG A 162 -4.73 -16.41 2.32
N TYR A 163 -3.69 -16.23 3.13
CA TYR A 163 -3.08 -14.92 3.31
C TYR A 163 -2.30 -14.46 2.07
N ASN A 164 -1.61 -15.37 1.36
CA ASN A 164 -0.99 -15.05 0.07
C ASN A 164 -2.03 -14.67 -0.98
N ASP A 165 -3.19 -15.35 -1.02
CA ASP A 165 -4.30 -14.98 -1.90
C ASP A 165 -4.85 -13.59 -1.55
N HIS A 166 -4.94 -13.26 -0.26
CA HIS A 166 -5.33 -11.93 0.23
C HIS A 166 -4.33 -10.84 -0.24
N ILE A 167 -3.03 -11.01 0.02
CA ILE A 167 -1.97 -10.07 -0.41
C ILE A 167 -1.98 -9.90 -1.93
N THR A 168 -1.97 -11.00 -2.67
CA THR A 168 -1.91 -10.95 -4.15
C THR A 168 -3.18 -10.38 -4.76
N GLY A 169 -4.34 -10.58 -4.13
CA GLY A 169 -5.61 -9.92 -4.47
C GLY A 169 -5.50 -8.40 -4.36
N MET A 170 -5.02 -7.89 -3.22
CA MET A 170 -4.82 -6.45 -3.02
C MET A 170 -3.78 -5.85 -3.98
N VAL A 171 -2.66 -6.55 -4.23
CA VAL A 171 -1.67 -6.11 -5.23
C VAL A 171 -2.33 -6.02 -6.61
N ARG A 172 -3.16 -6.99 -6.99
CA ARG A 172 -3.88 -6.96 -8.26
C ARG A 172 -4.82 -5.77 -8.34
N GLU A 173 -5.58 -5.49 -7.29
CA GLU A 173 -6.47 -4.31 -7.24
C GLU A 173 -5.68 -3.01 -7.45
N LEU A 174 -4.63 -2.78 -6.65
CA LEU A 174 -3.81 -1.58 -6.73
C LEU A 174 -3.15 -1.40 -8.11
N MET A 175 -2.72 -2.49 -8.76
CA MET A 175 -2.03 -2.43 -10.05
C MET A 175 -2.97 -2.38 -11.26
N THR A 176 -4.28 -2.58 -11.08
CA THR A 176 -5.26 -2.61 -12.19
C THR A 176 -6.29 -1.50 -12.13
N GLN A 177 -6.69 -1.04 -10.95
CA GLN A 177 -7.76 -0.05 -10.79
C GLN A 177 -7.27 1.39 -10.97
N TYR A 178 -6.00 1.67 -10.68
CA TYR A 178 -5.50 3.04 -10.60
C TYR A 178 -4.69 3.48 -11.82
N GLY A 179 -4.64 2.70 -12.89
CA GLY A 179 -3.80 2.97 -14.06
C GLY A 179 -2.31 2.76 -13.79
N LYS A 180 -1.42 3.48 -14.48
CA LYS A 180 0.03 3.32 -14.30
C LYS A 180 0.47 3.77 -12.90
N ILE A 181 1.08 2.84 -12.17
CA ILE A 181 1.83 3.05 -10.93
C ILE A 181 3.32 2.91 -11.23
N ASP A 182 4.15 3.83 -10.75
CA ASP A 182 5.59 3.86 -11.06
C ASP A 182 6.43 3.09 -10.01
N LEU A 183 5.94 2.96 -8.78
CA LEU A 183 6.62 2.29 -7.67
C LEU A 183 5.63 1.53 -6.77
N LEU A 184 5.93 0.27 -6.48
CA LEU A 184 5.30 -0.48 -5.42
C LEU A 184 6.35 -0.71 -4.32
N TRP A 185 6.11 -0.19 -3.13
CA TRP A 185 7.03 -0.22 -1.99
C TRP A 185 6.51 -1.20 -0.94
N TYR A 186 7.08 -2.41 -0.92
CA TYR A 186 6.73 -3.39 0.10
C TYR A 186 7.46 -3.11 1.41
N ASP A 187 6.77 -3.36 2.52
CA ASP A 187 7.37 -3.37 3.85
C ASP A 187 7.07 -4.65 4.61
N CYS A 188 7.98 -4.96 5.53
CA CYS A 188 8.06 -6.22 6.25
C CYS A 188 8.22 -7.42 5.29
N PRO A 189 8.88 -8.51 5.72
CA PRO A 189 8.93 -9.70 4.89
C PRO A 189 7.52 -10.26 4.69
N LEU A 190 7.29 -10.95 3.57
CA LEU A 190 6.19 -11.92 3.50
C LEU A 190 6.30 -12.84 4.73
N PRO A 191 5.17 -13.18 5.38
CA PRO A 191 5.21 -13.92 6.64
C PRO A 191 6.12 -15.14 6.51
N MET A 192 7.05 -15.23 7.46
CA MET A 192 8.26 -16.02 7.36
C MET A 192 7.95 -17.49 7.04
N GLU A 193 8.83 -18.09 6.23
CA GLU A 193 8.88 -19.54 6.11
C GLU A 193 9.03 -20.13 7.51
N SER A 194 8.13 -21.05 7.87
CA SER A 194 8.38 -22.04 8.92
C SER A 194 9.73 -22.68 8.62
N TRP A 195 10.72 -22.48 9.50
CA TRP A 195 11.90 -23.34 9.54
C TRP A 195 11.52 -24.78 9.91
#